data_AF-A0A5C7G0V1-F1
#
_entry.id   AF-A0A5C7G0V1-F1
#
_cell.length_a   1.000
_cell.length_b   1.000
_cell.length_c   1.000
_cell.angle_alpha   90.00
_cell.angle_beta   90.00
_cell.angle_gamma   90.00
#
_symmetry.space_group_name_H-M   'P 1'
#
loop_
_entity.id
_entity.type
_entity.pdbx_description
1 polymer ?
#
loop_
_entity_poly.entity_id
_entity_poly.type
_entity_poly.pdbx_seq_one_letter_code
_entity_poly.pdbx_strand_id
1 'polypeptide(L)'
;MMRSTMRLCCPILLAILTLSGCWLNSVEDQARKLGQRKFTPAAWGSASQVERAEMTASFLDQYDTKNFTRKDIEALLGTQTGYYDYDSNIVYVVGPDTVKNMYGKGYLLIFEANKNNGKIDKVFFDPEVQ
;
A
#
# COMPACT_ATOMS: atom_id res chain seq x y z
N MET A 1 -47.20 -32.43 46.13
CA MET A 1 -45.83 -32.53 46.67
C MET A 1 -44.88 -32.79 45.50
N MET A 2 -43.65 -32.28 45.57
CA MET A 2 -42.59 -32.18 44.53
C MET A 2 -42.63 -30.94 43.62
N ARG A 3 -41.82 -29.95 44.00
CA ARG A 3 -41.21 -28.94 43.13
C ARG A 3 -40.11 -29.61 42.29
N SER A 4 -39.90 -29.15 41.06
CA SER A 4 -38.58 -29.23 40.44
C SER A 4 -38.37 -28.11 39.42
N THR A 5 -37.14 -27.61 39.42
CA THR A 5 -36.64 -26.33 38.93
C THR A 5 -36.01 -26.40 37.54
N MET A 6 -36.10 -25.28 36.82
CA MET A 6 -35.03 -24.64 36.01
C MET A 6 -34.53 -25.33 34.73
N ARG A 7 -34.57 -24.59 33.61
CA ARG A 7 -33.38 -24.18 32.83
C ARG A 7 -33.77 -23.26 31.67
N LEU A 8 -33.34 -22.00 31.77
CA LEU A 8 -33.10 -21.13 30.62
C LEU A 8 -32.08 -21.81 29.69
N CYS A 9 -32.48 -22.12 28.47
CA CYS A 9 -31.63 -22.35 27.32
C CYS A 9 -32.47 -21.96 26.10
N CYS A 10 -32.10 -21.18 25.10
CA CYS A 10 -30.87 -20.49 24.73
C CYS A 10 -31.21 -19.90 23.34
N PRO A 11 -31.50 -18.59 23.14
CA PRO A 11 -31.50 -18.05 21.80
C PRO A 11 -30.09 -17.53 21.51
N ILE A 12 -29.10 -18.43 21.48
CA ILE A 12 -27.74 -18.11 21.03
C ILE A 12 -27.47 -18.94 19.78
N LEU A 13 -28.15 -18.62 18.69
CA LEU A 13 -27.82 -19.17 17.38
C LEU A 13 -28.40 -18.27 16.30
N LEU A 14 -27.70 -17.17 16.03
CA LEU A 14 -27.39 -16.60 14.70
C LEU A 14 -26.86 -15.16 14.87
N ALA A 15 -25.68 -15.03 15.49
CA ALA A 15 -24.92 -13.76 15.51
C ALA A 15 -23.48 -14.00 15.03
N ILE A 16 -23.31 -14.86 14.02
CA ILE A 16 -22.00 -15.15 13.42
C ILE A 16 -22.15 -15.11 11.90
N LEU A 17 -22.33 -13.91 11.33
CA LEU A 17 -22.24 -13.73 9.87
C LEU A 17 -21.72 -12.33 9.45
N THR A 18 -21.04 -11.58 10.34
CA THR A 18 -20.60 -10.21 10.05
C THR A 18 -19.14 -9.94 10.39
N LEU A 19 -18.22 -10.87 10.12
CA LEU A 19 -16.77 -10.62 10.21
C LEU A 19 -16.00 -11.20 9.02
N SER A 20 -16.49 -11.01 7.79
CA SER A 20 -15.62 -10.89 6.62
C SER A 20 -15.18 -9.42 6.49
N GLY A 21 -14.50 -8.92 7.53
CA GLY A 21 -13.76 -7.67 7.43
C GLY A 21 -12.65 -7.86 6.40
N CYS A 22 -12.65 -7.06 5.36
CA CYS A 22 -11.75 -7.10 4.22
C CYS A 22 -10.29 -7.39 4.61
N TRP A 23 -9.76 -8.55 4.19
CA TRP A 23 -8.34 -8.89 4.24
C TRP A 23 -7.53 -8.14 3.17
N LEU A 24 -7.74 -6.83 3.02
CA LEU A 24 -6.91 -6.01 2.15
C LEU A 24 -5.75 -5.47 3.00
N ASN A 25 -4.54 -5.98 2.77
CA ASN A 25 -3.34 -5.45 3.42
C ASN A 25 -3.14 -3.99 2.99
N SER A 26 -2.95 -3.09 3.95
CA SER A 26 -2.67 -1.68 3.66
C SER A 26 -1.40 -1.54 2.80
N VAL A 27 -1.24 -0.41 2.10
CA VAL A 27 -0.02 -0.17 1.30
C VAL A 27 1.22 -0.10 2.22
N GLU A 28 1.04 0.37 3.44
CA GLU A 28 2.06 0.39 4.49
C GLU A 28 2.46 -1.04 4.91
N ASP A 29 1.48 -1.93 5.14
CA ASP A 29 1.76 -3.34 5.46
C ASP A 29 2.49 -4.04 4.32
N GLN A 30 2.07 -3.80 3.09
CA GLN A 30 2.75 -4.30 1.89
C GLN A 30 4.19 -3.77 1.80
N ALA A 31 4.39 -2.47 2.03
CA ALA A 31 5.72 -1.87 1.99
C ALA A 31 6.64 -2.43 3.08
N ARG A 32 6.13 -2.73 4.28
CA ARG A 32 6.93 -3.33 5.37
C ARG A 32 7.44 -4.73 5.04
N LYS A 33 6.77 -5.48 4.17
CA LYS A 33 7.27 -6.78 3.67
C LYS A 33 8.50 -6.63 2.77
N LEU A 34 8.64 -5.48 2.11
CA LEU A 34 9.78 -5.19 1.23
C LEU A 34 11.02 -4.73 2.00
N GLY A 35 10.86 -4.18 3.20
CA GLY A 35 11.97 -3.80 4.07
C GLY A 35 11.65 -2.61 4.99
N GLN A 36 12.64 -2.22 5.78
CA GLN A 36 12.56 -1.09 6.73
C GLN A 36 13.79 -0.18 6.65
N ARG A 37 14.42 -0.10 5.48
CA ARG A 37 15.54 0.81 5.26
C ARG A 37 15.06 2.24 5.46
N LYS A 38 15.86 3.06 6.14
CA LYS A 38 15.50 4.46 6.40
C LYS A 38 15.40 5.24 5.09
N PHE A 39 14.27 5.90 4.88
CA PHE A 39 14.08 6.81 3.75
C PHE A 39 14.78 8.15 4.00
N THR A 40 15.49 8.62 2.97
CA THR A 40 15.80 10.04 2.73
C THR A 40 15.75 10.29 1.22
N PRO A 41 15.44 11.53 0.75
CA PRO A 41 15.46 11.85 -0.67
C PRO A 41 16.80 11.51 -1.35
N ALA A 42 17.92 11.81 -0.68
CA ALA A 42 19.26 11.50 -1.19
C ALA A 42 19.49 9.99 -1.35
N ALA A 43 19.15 9.20 -0.32
CA ALA A 43 19.30 7.74 -0.37
C ALA A 43 18.42 7.13 -1.46
N TRP A 44 17.17 7.61 -1.61
CA TRP A 44 16.25 7.18 -2.65
C TRP A 44 16.78 7.46 -4.06
N GLY A 45 17.31 8.66 -4.28
CA GLY A 45 17.84 9.09 -5.57
C GLY A 45 19.01 8.21 -6.05
N SER A 46 19.90 7.79 -5.14
CA SER A 46 21.03 6.92 -5.46
C SER A 46 20.73 5.42 -5.40
N ALA A 47 19.55 5.03 -4.89
CA ALA A 47 19.22 3.63 -4.64
C ALA A 47 18.88 2.85 -5.91
N SER A 48 19.23 1.56 -5.88
CA SER A 48 18.69 0.57 -6.82
C SER A 48 17.20 0.32 -6.60
N GLN A 49 16.57 -0.38 -7.54
CA GLN A 49 15.16 -0.76 -7.48
C GLN A 49 14.78 -1.49 -6.18
N VAL A 50 15.64 -2.43 -5.73
CA VAL A 50 15.44 -3.20 -4.49
C VAL A 50 15.55 -2.29 -3.28
N GLU A 51 16.56 -1.43 -3.23
CA GLU A 51 16.79 -0.54 -2.10
C GLU A 51 15.68 0.52 -1.96
N ARG A 52 15.10 0.98 -3.08
CA ARG A 52 13.89 1.83 -3.06
C ARG A 52 12.71 1.11 -2.42
N ALA A 53 12.49 -0.16 -2.78
CA ALA A 53 11.45 -0.99 -2.16
C ALA A 53 11.63 -1.09 -0.64
N GLU A 54 12.85 -1.35 -0.18
CA GLU A 54 13.16 -1.44 1.24
C GLU A 54 12.92 -0.11 2.00
N MET A 55 12.94 1.03 1.30
CA MET A 55 12.69 2.35 1.88
C MET A 55 11.21 2.77 1.87
N THR A 56 10.35 2.13 1.07
CA THR A 56 8.96 2.57 0.87
C THR A 56 8.19 2.65 2.18
N ALA A 57 8.35 1.69 3.09
CA ALA A 57 7.67 1.73 4.40
C ALA A 57 8.09 2.96 5.21
N SER A 58 9.40 3.24 5.27
CA SER A 58 9.93 4.42 5.96
C SER A 58 9.47 5.72 5.31
N PHE A 59 9.25 5.76 4.00
CA PHE A 59 8.71 6.93 3.31
C PHE A 59 7.23 7.15 3.68
N LEU A 60 6.41 6.11 3.61
CA LEU A 60 4.98 6.19 3.94
C LEU A 60 4.74 6.51 5.42
N ASP A 61 5.63 6.06 6.31
CA ASP A 61 5.57 6.41 7.73
C ASP A 61 5.90 7.90 8.01
N GLN A 62 6.70 8.53 7.14
CA GLN A 62 7.13 9.93 7.31
C GLN A 62 6.17 10.94 6.67
N TYR A 63 5.42 10.54 5.64
CA TYR A 63 4.64 11.44 4.82
C TYR A 63 3.21 10.96 4.60
N ASP A 64 2.24 11.80 4.94
CA ASP A 64 0.84 11.60 4.55
C ASP A 64 0.63 11.99 3.08
N THR A 65 0.92 11.03 2.21
CA THR A 65 0.88 11.18 0.75
C THR A 65 -0.50 11.56 0.21
N LYS A 66 -1.59 11.36 0.96
CA LYS A 66 -2.95 11.77 0.56
C LYS A 66 -3.12 13.29 0.52
N ASN A 67 -2.23 14.03 1.16
CA ASN A 67 -2.22 15.49 1.11
C ASN A 67 -1.23 16.06 0.09
N PHE A 68 -0.55 15.20 -0.66
CA PHE A 68 0.44 15.62 -1.63
C PHE A 68 -0.15 15.80 -3.02
N THR A 69 0.54 16.61 -3.81
CA THR A 69 0.40 16.69 -5.24
C THR A 69 1.49 15.88 -5.94
N ARG A 70 1.34 15.72 -7.25
CA ARG A 70 2.40 15.17 -8.11
C ARG A 70 3.76 15.84 -7.90
N LYS A 71 3.76 17.17 -7.83
CA LYS A 71 4.99 17.95 -7.67
C LYS A 71 5.68 17.67 -6.34
N ASP A 72 4.91 17.42 -5.28
CA ASP A 72 5.47 17.10 -3.97
C ASP A 72 6.14 15.72 -3.98
N ILE A 73 5.52 14.74 -4.66
CA ILE A 73 6.10 13.40 -4.84
C ILE A 73 7.39 13.48 -5.66
N GLU A 74 7.36 14.16 -6.81
CA GLU A 74 8.55 14.33 -7.68
C GLU A 74 9.67 15.10 -6.97
N ALA A 75 9.33 16.07 -6.11
CA ALA A 75 10.33 16.81 -5.33
C ALA A 75 11.05 15.92 -4.30
N LEU A 76 10.38 14.90 -3.76
CA LEU A 76 10.94 13.98 -2.77
C LEU A 76 11.65 12.78 -3.39
N LEU A 77 11.06 12.20 -4.44
CA LEU A 77 11.46 10.92 -5.00
C LEU A 77 12.18 11.05 -6.35
N GLY A 78 12.23 12.26 -6.91
CA GLY A 78 12.82 12.54 -8.21
C GLY A 78 11.98 12.01 -9.38
N THR A 79 12.61 11.90 -10.54
CA THR A 79 11.94 11.43 -11.76
C THR A 79 11.41 10.01 -11.61
N GLN A 80 10.17 9.80 -12.03
CA GLN A 80 9.54 8.50 -12.07
C GLN A 80 10.33 7.48 -12.91
N THR A 81 10.21 6.20 -12.56
CA THR A 81 10.95 5.11 -13.24
C THR A 81 10.06 4.07 -13.91
N GLY A 82 8.74 4.23 -13.83
CA GLY A 82 7.77 3.34 -14.46
C GLY A 82 6.63 4.08 -15.13
N TYR A 83 5.65 3.32 -15.59
CA TYR A 83 4.42 3.80 -16.21
C TYR A 83 3.25 2.92 -15.77
N TYR A 84 2.07 3.51 -15.60
CA TYR A 84 0.84 2.80 -15.25
C TYR A 84 -0.40 3.55 -15.76
N ASP A 85 -0.97 3.05 -16.85
CA ASP A 85 -2.21 3.47 -17.57
C ASP A 85 -2.32 4.93 -18.04
N TYR A 86 -1.86 5.91 -17.26
CA TYR A 86 -2.01 7.33 -17.52
C TYR A 86 -0.75 8.10 -17.10
N ASP A 87 -0.33 9.06 -17.93
CA ASP A 87 0.77 9.99 -17.63
C ASP A 87 0.51 10.88 -16.39
N SER A 88 -0.73 10.88 -15.89
CA SER A 88 -1.09 11.55 -14.64
C SER A 88 -0.52 10.84 -13.42
N ASN A 89 -0.31 9.52 -13.50
CA ASN A 89 0.15 8.72 -12.38
C ASN A 89 1.68 8.82 -12.27
N ILE A 90 2.17 8.96 -11.05
CA ILE A 90 3.60 8.85 -10.79
C ILE A 90 3.91 7.42 -10.40
N VAL A 91 4.90 6.83 -11.06
CA VAL A 91 5.21 5.41 -10.88
C VAL A 91 6.70 5.18 -10.65
N TYR A 92 7.03 4.47 -9.59
CA TYR A 92 8.38 4.00 -9.34
C TYR A 92 8.41 2.48 -9.39
N VAL A 93 9.25 1.93 -10.25
CA VAL A 93 9.57 0.50 -10.22
C VAL A 93 10.43 0.24 -8.98
N VAL A 94 10.02 -0.71 -8.15
CA VAL A 94 10.67 -1.08 -6.89
C VAL A 94 10.68 -2.61 -6.69
N GLY A 95 11.59 -3.12 -5.86
CA GLY A 95 11.67 -4.54 -5.49
C GLY A 95 12.51 -5.39 -6.47
N PRO A 96 12.51 -6.72 -6.32
CA PRO A 96 13.34 -7.60 -7.14
C PRO A 96 12.80 -7.75 -8.57
N ASP A 97 13.69 -8.03 -9.52
CA ASP A 97 13.35 -8.21 -10.93
C ASP A 97 12.71 -9.59 -11.25
N THR A 98 12.58 -10.45 -10.23
CA THR A 98 11.89 -11.74 -10.27
C THR A 98 10.37 -11.58 -10.31
N VAL A 99 9.85 -10.45 -9.82
CA VAL A 99 8.44 -10.07 -9.93
C VAL A 99 8.18 -9.54 -11.32
N LYS A 100 7.06 -9.93 -11.93
CA LYS A 100 6.66 -9.48 -13.27
C LYS A 100 5.31 -8.80 -13.21
N ASN A 101 5.16 -7.73 -13.99
CA ASN A 101 3.90 -7.04 -14.24
C ASN A 101 3.77 -6.79 -15.75
N MET A 102 2.63 -6.25 -16.20
CA MET A 102 2.39 -6.02 -17.63
C MET A 102 3.28 -4.94 -18.24
N TYR A 103 3.94 -4.11 -17.43
CA TYR A 103 4.84 -3.03 -17.83
C TYR A 103 6.33 -3.37 -17.67
N GLY A 104 6.69 -4.54 -17.09
CA GLY A 104 8.08 -4.95 -16.94
C GLY A 104 8.35 -5.87 -15.74
N LYS A 105 9.48 -5.61 -15.06
CA LYS A 105 9.96 -6.39 -13.91
C LYS A 105 10.01 -5.53 -12.65
N GLY A 106 9.65 -6.11 -11.51
CA GLY A 106 9.48 -5.42 -10.23
C GLY A 106 8.02 -5.14 -9.88
N TYR A 107 7.82 -4.62 -8.68
CA TYR A 107 6.56 -4.00 -8.28
C TYR A 107 6.52 -2.56 -8.80
N LEU A 108 5.32 -2.08 -9.09
CA LEU A 108 5.07 -0.66 -9.35
C LEU A 108 4.54 -0.04 -8.06
N LEU A 109 5.28 0.91 -7.47
CA LEU A 109 4.73 1.82 -6.47
C LEU A 109 4.05 2.97 -7.21
N ILE A 110 2.72 3.00 -7.14
CA ILE A 110 1.89 3.91 -7.92
C ILE A 110 1.30 4.97 -7.00
N PHE A 111 1.48 6.24 -7.37
CA PHE A 111 0.79 7.39 -6.82
C PHE A 111 -0.23 7.86 -7.86
N GLU A 112 -1.47 7.41 -7.71
CA GLU A 112 -2.57 7.78 -8.59
C GLU A 112 -3.00 9.21 -8.28
N ALA A 113 -2.87 10.08 -9.27
CA ALA A 113 -3.16 11.49 -9.13
C ALA A 113 -4.46 11.87 -9.83
N ASN A 114 -5.25 12.70 -9.17
CA ASN A 114 -6.43 13.32 -9.74
C ASN A 114 -6.05 14.14 -10.97
N LYS A 115 -6.70 13.86 -12.11
CA LYS A 115 -6.37 14.49 -13.40
C LYS A 115 -6.64 15.99 -13.45
N ASN A 116 -7.52 16.50 -12.58
CA ASN A 116 -7.95 17.90 -12.61
C ASN A 116 -7.06 18.80 -11.74
N ASN A 117 -6.65 18.32 -10.56
CA ASN A 117 -5.91 19.15 -9.59
C ASN A 117 -4.52 18.59 -9.22
N GLY A 118 -4.15 17.41 -9.72
CA GLY A 118 -2.85 16.78 -9.48
C GLY A 118 -2.63 16.27 -8.05
N LYS A 119 -3.68 16.25 -7.20
CA LYS A 119 -3.63 15.68 -5.85
C LYS A 119 -3.54 14.16 -5.92
N ILE A 120 -2.76 13.55 -5.03
CA ILE A 120 -2.70 12.09 -4.92
C ILE A 120 -3.99 11.59 -4.25
N ASP A 121 -4.76 10.79 -4.98
CA ASP A 121 -6.00 10.17 -4.51
C ASP A 121 -5.72 8.80 -3.87
N LYS A 122 -4.74 8.05 -4.38
CA LYS A 122 -4.41 6.69 -3.92
C LYS A 122 -2.92 6.37 -4.07
N VAL A 123 -2.41 5.55 -3.16
CA VAL A 123 -1.09 4.90 -3.26
C VAL A 123 -1.25 3.39 -3.13
N PHE A 124 -0.66 2.62 -4.03
CA PHE A 124 -0.76 1.16 -4.04
C PHE A 124 0.39 0.50 -4.82
N PHE A 125 0.51 -0.83 -4.67
CA PHE A 125 1.45 -1.65 -5.46
C PHE A 125 0.73 -2.41 -6.58
N ASP A 126 1.41 -2.59 -7.70
CA ASP A 126 1.02 -3.55 -8.75
C ASP A 126 2.22 -4.43 -9.18
N PRO A 127 2.14 -5.77 -9.08
CA PRO A 127 1.11 -6.51 -8.34
C PRO A 127 1.15 -6.20 -6.84
N GLU A 128 0.16 -6.65 -6.07
CA GLU A 128 0.20 -6.56 -4.61
C GLU A 128 1.38 -7.35 -4.02
N VAL A 129 1.96 -6.84 -2.94
CA VAL A 129 3.06 -7.49 -2.23
C VAL A 129 2.49 -8.54 -1.26
N GLN A 130 2.82 -9.80 -1.49
CA GLN A 130 2.35 -10.94 -0.69
C GLN A 130 3.26 -11.26 0.49
#